data_AF-A0A6G9SRS6-F1
#
_entry.id   AF-A0A6G9SRS6-F1
#
_cell.length_a   1.000
_cell.length_b   1.000
_cell.length_c   1.000
_cell.angle_alpha   90.00
_cell.angle_beta   90.00
_cell.angle_gamma   90.00
#
_symmetry.space_group_name_H-M   'P 1'
#
loop_
_entity.id
_entity.type
_entity.pdbx_description
1 polymer ?
#
loop_
_entity_poly.entity_id
_entity_poly.type
_entity_poly.pdbx_seq_one_letter_code
_entity_poly.pdbx_strand_id
1 'polypeptide(L)'
;MLGGELAELLPLQLIKLIAALGFAYLGVHLLYFEQRSSSHKKQSFVENKTVYVSWSKKLFNKQDNNFWSVFSSSFVTIFLASIGDEEQIATLLLSAHSRSPWIVLIGATLAVISTSFLAVLLGRGLARSLSPKILKIASGVILLLFSLWLFLEMLNPGKFDL
;
A
#
# COMPACT_ATOMS: atom_id res chain seq x y z
N MET A 1 -10.22 -28.45 21.20
CA MET A 1 -10.69 -27.43 22.16
C MET A 1 -9.51 -26.83 22.95
N LEU A 2 -8.39 -26.51 22.29
CA LEU A 2 -7.17 -25.97 22.91
C LEU A 2 -6.49 -24.93 21.99
N GLY A 3 -7.29 -24.30 21.10
CA GLY A 3 -6.85 -23.25 20.18
C GLY A 3 -7.59 -21.92 20.36
N GLY A 4 -8.55 -21.84 21.28
CA GLY A 4 -9.25 -20.60 21.63
C GLY A 4 -8.49 -19.79 22.67
N GLU A 5 -8.03 -20.44 23.75
CA GLU A 5 -7.42 -19.74 24.90
C GLU A 5 -5.96 -19.29 24.68
N LEU A 6 -5.26 -19.83 23.67
CA LEU A 6 -3.89 -19.41 23.31
C LEU A 6 -3.84 -18.46 22.09
N ALA A 7 -4.92 -18.38 21.30
CA ALA A 7 -5.09 -17.35 20.28
C ALA A 7 -5.55 -16.02 20.91
N GLU A 8 -6.20 -16.07 22.07
CA GLU A 8 -6.53 -14.90 22.91
C GLU A 8 -5.28 -14.26 23.57
N LEU A 9 -4.17 -15.01 23.64
CA LEU A 9 -2.85 -14.51 24.03
C LEU A 9 -2.04 -13.95 22.84
N LEU A 10 -2.53 -14.07 21.60
CA LEU A 10 -1.97 -13.31 20.48
C LEU A 10 -2.53 -11.89 20.53
N PRO A 11 -1.67 -10.86 20.55
CA PRO A 11 -2.06 -9.56 21.05
C PRO A 11 -2.67 -8.73 19.90
N LEU A 12 -3.91 -9.07 19.49
CA LEU A 12 -4.68 -8.25 18.53
C LEU A 12 -4.76 -6.78 18.98
N GLN A 13 -4.84 -6.55 20.29
CA GLN A 13 -4.77 -5.22 20.88
C GLN A 13 -3.42 -4.54 20.65
N LEU A 14 -2.30 -5.27 20.70
CA LEU A 14 -0.96 -4.71 20.45
C LEU A 14 -0.76 -4.40 18.96
N ILE A 15 -1.31 -5.21 18.05
CA ILE A 15 -1.29 -4.93 16.61
C ILE A 15 -2.08 -3.64 16.33
N LYS A 16 -3.30 -3.51 16.87
CA LYS A 16 -4.11 -2.29 16.76
C LYS A 16 -3.38 -1.07 17.36
N LEU A 17 -2.71 -1.23 18.51
CA LEU A 17 -1.94 -0.16 19.17
C LEU A 17 -0.72 0.28 18.35
N ILE A 18 0.10 -0.66 17.87
CA ILE A 18 1.28 -0.37 17.04
C ILE A 18 0.85 0.32 15.74
N ALA A 19 -0.23 -0.16 15.11
CA ALA A 19 -0.80 0.46 13.93
C ALA A 19 -1.31 1.88 14.23
N ALA A 20 -2.08 2.07 15.31
CA ALA A 20 -2.60 3.38 15.72
C ALA A 20 -1.46 4.38 15.96
N LEU A 21 -0.42 3.98 16.70
CA LEU A 21 0.77 4.82 16.94
C LEU A 21 1.53 5.12 15.64
N GLY A 22 1.68 4.14 14.75
CA GLY A 22 2.34 4.31 13.45
C GLY A 22 1.58 5.28 12.54
N PHE A 23 0.26 5.14 12.43
CA PHE A 23 -0.59 6.04 11.66
C PHE A 23 -0.67 7.44 12.26
N ALA A 24 -0.68 7.57 13.60
CA ALA A 24 -0.61 8.87 14.28
C ALA A 24 0.71 9.58 13.96
N TYR A 25 1.84 8.88 14.13
CA TYR A 25 3.15 9.41 13.83
C TYR A 25 3.26 9.82 12.36
N LEU A 26 2.80 8.99 11.43
CA LEU A 26 2.79 9.30 10.00
C LEU A 26 1.89 10.48 9.67
N GLY A 27 0.67 10.54 10.20
CA GLY A 27 -0.26 11.64 9.97
C GLY A 27 0.30 12.98 10.46
N VAL A 28 0.88 12.99 11.66
CA VAL A 28 1.56 14.15 12.25
C VAL A 28 2.80 14.52 11.43
N HIS A 29 3.68 13.56 11.13
CA HIS A 29 4.89 13.78 10.33
C HIS A 29 4.56 14.35 8.94
N LEU A 30 3.49 13.88 8.30
CA LEU A 30 3.06 14.36 6.99
C LEU A 30 2.54 15.80 7.04
N LEU A 31 1.90 16.20 8.15
CA LEU A 31 1.49 17.59 8.40
C LEU A 31 2.67 18.51 8.76
N TYR A 32 3.65 18.03 9.54
CA TYR A 32 4.80 18.83 9.96
C TYR A 32 5.94 18.90 8.92
N PHE A 33 6.08 17.90 8.04
CA PHE A 33 7.16 17.84 7.04
C PHE A 33 6.87 18.69 5.78
N GLU A 34 5.75 19.39 5.74
CA GLU A 34 5.26 20.10 4.55
C GLU A 34 5.49 21.61 4.62
N GLN A 35 6.72 22.06 4.85
CA GLN A 35 7.13 23.41 4.37
C GLN A 35 8.63 23.64 4.17
N ARG A 36 9.50 22.65 4.42
CA ARG A 36 10.95 22.83 4.25
C ARG A 36 11.51 22.27 2.94
N SER A 37 10.70 21.57 2.15
CA SER A 37 11.14 20.78 1.00
C SER A 37 10.77 21.34 -0.38
N SER A 38 10.67 22.66 -0.56
CA SER A 38 10.42 23.25 -1.91
C SER A 38 11.47 24.24 -2.43
N SER A 39 12.32 24.85 -1.59
CA SER A 39 13.30 25.83 -2.11
C SER A 39 14.77 25.46 -1.92
N HIS A 40 15.17 24.76 -0.86
CA HIS A 40 16.59 24.45 -0.62
C HIS A 40 17.08 23.10 -1.18
N LYS A 41 16.19 22.22 -1.66
CA LYS A 41 16.56 20.88 -2.14
C LYS A 41 16.84 20.81 -3.65
N LYS A 42 16.47 21.83 -4.43
CA LYS A 42 16.61 21.80 -5.91
C LYS A 42 18.06 21.79 -6.38
N GLN A 43 18.99 22.42 -5.64
CA GLN A 43 20.36 22.61 -6.12
C GLN A 43 21.27 21.40 -5.80
N SER A 44 21.12 20.78 -4.62
CA SER A 44 21.89 19.58 -4.24
C SER A 44 21.30 18.28 -4.81
N PHE A 45 19.99 18.25 -5.11
CA PHE A 45 19.34 17.10 -5.74
C PHE A 45 19.72 16.94 -7.21
N VAL A 46 20.05 18.02 -7.92
CA VAL A 46 20.45 17.94 -9.34
C VAL A 46 21.84 17.30 -9.50
N GLU A 47 22.79 17.57 -8.60
CA GLU A 47 24.14 16.99 -8.64
C GLU A 47 24.20 15.52 -8.20
N ASN A 48 23.35 15.11 -7.25
CA ASN A 48 23.29 13.69 -6.88
C ASN A 48 22.44 12.89 -7.88
N LYS A 49 21.42 13.52 -8.47
CA LYS A 49 20.60 12.90 -9.53
C LYS A 49 21.47 12.49 -10.72
N THR A 50 22.46 13.26 -11.15
CA THR A 50 23.35 12.88 -12.28
C THR A 50 24.07 11.55 -12.04
N VAL A 51 24.44 11.24 -10.79
CA VAL A 51 25.03 9.96 -10.39
C VAL A 51 23.98 8.85 -10.37
N TYR A 52 22.79 9.09 -9.80
CA TYR A 52 21.70 8.10 -9.78
C TYR A 52 21.13 7.80 -11.18
N VAL A 53 20.95 8.79 -12.07
CA VAL A 53 20.54 8.51 -13.47
C VAL A 53 21.63 7.80 -14.26
N SER A 54 22.91 7.94 -13.89
CA SER A 54 24.00 7.19 -14.54
C SER A 54 23.98 5.71 -14.12
N TRP A 55 23.88 5.44 -12.81
CA TRP A 55 23.80 4.08 -12.28
C TRP A 55 22.50 3.38 -12.66
N SER A 56 21.37 4.10 -12.64
CA SER A 56 20.09 3.54 -13.06
C SER A 56 20.10 3.22 -14.55
N LYS A 57 20.67 4.08 -15.41
CA LYS A 57 20.87 3.73 -16.81
C LYS A 57 21.69 2.46 -16.94
N LYS A 58 22.73 2.24 -16.14
CA LYS A 58 23.48 0.97 -16.19
C LYS A 58 22.65 -0.25 -15.76
N LEU A 59 21.76 -0.10 -14.78
CA LEU A 59 20.83 -1.14 -14.32
C LEU A 59 19.66 -1.41 -15.28
N PHE A 60 19.11 -0.36 -15.90
CA PHE A 60 17.94 -0.41 -16.79
C PHE A 60 18.32 -0.55 -18.27
N ASN A 61 19.59 -0.34 -18.67
CA ASN A 61 20.04 -0.48 -20.05
C ASN A 61 20.32 -1.94 -20.45
N LYS A 62 20.01 -2.89 -19.57
CA LYS A 62 19.69 -4.26 -19.97
C LYS A 62 18.17 -4.40 -20.14
N GLN A 63 17.57 -3.42 -20.80
CA GLN A 63 16.21 -3.52 -21.30
C GLN A 63 16.28 -4.37 -22.55
N ASP A 64 16.13 -5.68 -22.38
CA ASP A 64 15.84 -6.54 -23.50
C ASP A 64 14.56 -6.01 -24.16
N ASN A 65 14.67 -5.60 -25.42
CA ASN A 65 13.60 -5.09 -26.28
C ASN A 65 12.59 -6.20 -26.69
N ASN A 66 12.78 -7.41 -26.18
CA ASN A 66 11.83 -8.49 -26.32
C ASN A 66 10.68 -8.25 -25.35
N PHE A 67 9.48 -7.96 -25.87
CA PHE A 67 8.25 -7.84 -25.07
C PHE A 67 8.09 -8.97 -24.05
N TRP A 68 8.44 -10.20 -24.43
CA TRP A 68 8.45 -11.38 -23.56
C TRP A 68 9.45 -11.29 -22.39
N SER A 69 10.61 -10.67 -22.59
CA SER A 69 11.60 -10.45 -21.50
C SER A 69 11.09 -9.39 -20.53
N VAL A 70 10.47 -8.32 -21.03
CA VAL A 70 9.86 -7.27 -20.19
C VAL A 70 8.66 -7.79 -19.41
N PHE A 71 7.79 -8.57 -20.06
CA PHE A 71 6.65 -9.19 -19.43
C PHE A 71 7.07 -10.18 -18.34
N SER A 72 7.98 -11.10 -18.66
CA SER A 72 8.45 -12.11 -17.70
C SER A 72 9.21 -11.48 -16.53
N SER A 73 10.09 -10.50 -16.76
CA SER A 73 10.81 -9.82 -15.69
C SER A 73 9.88 -9.03 -14.76
N SER A 74 8.88 -8.33 -15.31
CA SER A 74 7.88 -7.61 -14.52
C SER A 74 7.00 -8.58 -13.74
N PHE A 75 6.53 -9.65 -14.39
CA PHE A 75 5.72 -10.69 -13.75
C PHE A 75 6.47 -11.35 -12.59
N VAL A 76 7.71 -11.79 -12.81
CA VAL A 76 8.54 -12.43 -11.79
C VAL A 76 8.82 -11.46 -10.64
N THR A 77 9.17 -10.20 -10.93
CA THR A 77 9.42 -9.19 -9.89
C THR A 77 8.18 -8.92 -9.04
N ILE A 78 7.02 -8.73 -9.66
CA ILE A 78 5.75 -8.52 -8.96
C ILE A 78 5.35 -9.77 -8.18
N PHE A 79 5.48 -10.95 -8.79
CA PHE A 79 5.17 -12.22 -8.16
C PHE A 79 6.02 -12.41 -6.90
N LEU A 80 7.35 -12.28 -6.99
CA LEU A 80 8.26 -12.36 -5.84
C LEU A 80 7.97 -11.30 -4.77
N ALA A 81 7.61 -10.08 -5.16
CA ALA A 81 7.22 -9.03 -4.23
C ALA A 81 5.88 -9.34 -3.53
N SER A 82 5.00 -10.11 -4.17
CA SER A 82 3.70 -10.49 -3.64
C SER A 82 3.68 -11.85 -2.94
N ILE A 83 4.67 -12.75 -3.15
CA ILE A 83 4.71 -14.05 -2.44
C ILE A 83 4.70 -13.77 -0.93
N GLY A 84 3.57 -14.08 -0.29
CA GLY A 84 3.41 -13.92 1.15
C GLY A 84 2.49 -12.76 1.56
N ASP A 85 1.88 -12.05 0.62
CA ASP A 85 0.83 -11.10 0.95
C ASP A 85 -0.42 -11.82 1.45
N GLU A 86 -1.05 -11.30 2.50
CA GLU A 86 -2.18 -11.96 3.17
C GLU A 86 -3.37 -12.09 2.22
N GLU A 87 -3.56 -11.09 1.36
CA GLU A 87 -4.56 -11.03 0.30
C GLU A 87 -4.34 -12.10 -0.79
N GLN A 88 -3.07 -12.38 -1.14
CA GLN A 88 -2.75 -13.38 -2.17
C GLN A 88 -2.95 -14.80 -1.66
N ILE A 89 -2.58 -15.08 -0.40
CA ILE A 89 -2.79 -16.37 0.24
C ILE A 89 -4.29 -16.62 0.46
N ALA A 90 -5.05 -15.62 0.93
CA ALA A 90 -6.49 -15.72 1.11
C ALA A 90 -7.22 -16.04 -0.20
N THR A 91 -6.82 -15.38 -1.30
CA THR A 91 -7.39 -15.63 -2.63
C THR A 91 -7.07 -17.04 -3.14
N LEU A 92 -5.85 -17.53 -2.90
CA LEU A 92 -5.45 -18.90 -3.25
C LEU A 92 -6.22 -19.95 -2.45
N LEU A 93 -6.39 -19.75 -1.14
CA LEU A 93 -7.17 -20.63 -0.27
C LEU A 93 -8.66 -20.66 -0.68
N LEU A 94 -9.23 -19.49 -0.97
CA LEU A 94 -10.60 -19.36 -1.46
C LEU A 94 -10.78 -20.07 -2.81
N SER A 95 -9.81 -19.93 -3.72
CA SER A 95 -9.79 -20.64 -5.00
C SER A 95 -9.69 -22.15 -4.80
N ALA A 96 -8.82 -22.62 -3.89
CA ALA A 96 -8.62 -24.04 -3.60
C ALA A 96 -9.85 -24.72 -2.96
N HIS A 97 -10.66 -23.98 -2.18
CA HIS A 97 -11.89 -24.50 -1.60
C HIS A 97 -13.10 -24.44 -2.56
N SER A 98 -12.98 -23.70 -3.66
CA SER A 98 -14.08 -23.50 -4.61
C SER A 98 -14.14 -24.61 -5.66
N ARG A 99 -15.35 -24.99 -6.11
CA ARG A 99 -15.55 -26.02 -7.14
C ARG A 99 -14.90 -25.66 -8.49
N SER A 100 -14.60 -24.39 -8.72
CA SER A 100 -14.00 -23.87 -9.96
C SER A 100 -12.87 -22.86 -9.67
N PRO A 101 -11.65 -23.33 -9.34
CA PRO A 101 -10.54 -22.47 -8.91
C PRO A 101 -10.16 -21.40 -9.94
N TRP A 102 -10.23 -21.76 -11.23
CA TRP A 102 -9.93 -20.86 -12.35
C TRP A 102 -10.87 -19.66 -12.45
N ILE A 103 -12.17 -19.85 -12.16
CA ILE A 103 -13.15 -18.76 -12.24
C ILE A 103 -12.92 -17.76 -11.10
N VAL A 104 -12.60 -18.25 -9.90
CA VAL A 104 -12.28 -17.39 -8.74
C VAL A 104 -11.01 -16.58 -9.00
N LEU A 105 -9.95 -17.19 -9.56
CA LEU A 105 -8.71 -16.48 -9.88
C LEU A 105 -8.91 -15.38 -10.92
N ILE A 106 -9.65 -15.69 -11.99
CA ILE A 106 -9.95 -14.69 -13.03
C ILE A 106 -10.82 -13.56 -12.45
N GLY A 107 -11.84 -13.89 -11.66
CA GLY A 107 -12.70 -12.90 -11.01
C GLY A 107 -11.93 -11.97 -10.08
N ALA A 108 -11.07 -12.52 -9.21
CA ALA A 108 -10.23 -11.74 -8.29
C ALA A 108 -9.24 -10.84 -9.04
N THR A 109 -8.58 -11.38 -10.07
CA THR A 109 -7.67 -10.61 -10.93
C THR A 109 -8.39 -9.45 -11.61
N LEU A 110 -9.57 -9.71 -12.18
CA LEU A 110 -10.37 -8.71 -12.86
C LEU A 110 -10.87 -7.63 -11.90
N ALA A 111 -11.23 -8.01 -10.67
CA ALA A 111 -11.61 -7.08 -9.61
C ALA A 111 -10.46 -6.13 -9.25
N VAL A 112 -9.24 -6.65 -9.04
CA VAL A 112 -8.06 -5.82 -8.72
C VAL A 112 -7.71 -4.87 -9.87
N ILE A 113 -7.77 -5.35 -11.12
CA ILE A 113 -7.53 -4.52 -12.30
C ILE A 113 -8.57 -3.41 -12.38
N SER A 114 -9.85 -3.74 -12.22
CA SER A 114 -10.96 -2.80 -12.28
C SER A 114 -10.86 -1.74 -11.19
N THR A 115 -10.63 -2.15 -9.94
CA THR A 115 -10.45 -1.25 -8.79
C THR A 115 -9.26 -0.32 -9.00
N SER A 116 -8.13 -0.85 -9.49
CA SER A 116 -6.95 -0.03 -9.80
C SER A 116 -7.23 1.00 -10.89
N PHE A 117 -7.94 0.59 -11.94
CA PHE A 117 -8.35 1.49 -13.02
C PHE A 117 -9.26 2.61 -12.52
N LEU A 118 -10.29 2.27 -11.73
CA LEU A 118 -11.18 3.23 -11.08
C LEU A 118 -10.41 4.17 -10.13
N ALA A 119 -9.52 3.63 -9.30
CA ALA A 119 -8.70 4.41 -8.38
C ALA A 119 -7.81 5.43 -9.12
N VAL A 120 -7.21 5.03 -10.25
CA VAL A 120 -6.39 5.94 -11.07
C VAL A 120 -7.25 6.98 -11.79
N LEU A 121 -8.42 6.61 -12.30
CA LEU A 121 -9.34 7.53 -12.97
C LEU A 121 -9.81 8.62 -11.99
N LEU A 122 -10.29 8.21 -10.82
CA LEU A 122 -10.72 9.10 -9.74
C LEU A 122 -9.53 9.90 -9.22
N GLY A 123 -8.41 9.24 -8.92
CA GLY A 123 -7.20 9.88 -8.42
C GLY A 123 -6.66 10.96 -9.37
N ARG A 124 -6.68 10.72 -10.69
CA ARG A 124 -6.33 11.75 -11.69
C ARG A 124 -7.32 12.91 -11.73
N GLY A 125 -8.61 12.63 -11.59
CA GLY A 125 -9.66 13.66 -11.48
C GLY A 125 -9.45 14.55 -10.25
N LEU A 126 -9.30 13.94 -9.07
CA LEU A 126 -9.02 14.65 -7.82
C LEU A 126 -7.68 15.40 -7.88
N ALA A 127 -6.63 14.80 -8.46
CA ALA A 127 -5.31 15.44 -8.53
C ALA A 127 -5.25 16.64 -9.48
N ARG A 128 -6.13 16.71 -10.50
CA ARG A 128 -6.25 17.89 -11.37
C ARG A 128 -7.05 19.01 -10.72
N SER A 129 -8.05 18.68 -9.92
CA SER A 129 -8.93 19.67 -9.28
C SER A 129 -8.36 20.20 -7.96
N LEU A 130 -7.59 19.39 -7.22
CA LEU A 130 -7.07 19.73 -5.90
C LEU A 130 -5.59 20.15 -5.98
N SER A 131 -5.27 21.29 -5.36
CA SER A 131 -3.89 21.74 -5.20
C SER A 131 -3.07 20.70 -4.42
N PRO A 132 -1.76 20.51 -4.74
CA PRO A 132 -0.90 19.54 -4.06
C PRO A 132 -0.89 19.68 -2.53
N LYS A 133 -1.11 20.89 -2.02
CA LYS A 133 -1.26 21.17 -0.58
C LYS A 133 -2.48 20.49 0.04
N ILE A 134 -3.62 20.50 -0.67
CA ILE A 134 -4.88 19.93 -0.21
C ILE A 134 -4.79 18.41 -0.17
N LEU A 135 -4.19 17.79 -1.20
CA LEU A 135 -3.99 16.33 -1.23
C LEU A 135 -3.14 15.84 -0.06
N LYS A 136 -2.13 16.62 0.34
CA LYS A 136 -1.25 16.28 1.46
C LYS A 136 -1.94 16.42 2.80
N ILE A 137 -2.63 17.55 3.02
CA ILE A 137 -3.43 17.74 4.23
C ILE A 137 -4.51 16.66 4.32
N ALA A 138 -5.19 16.36 3.21
CA ALA A 138 -6.21 15.31 3.14
C ALA A 138 -5.64 13.94 3.51
N SER A 139 -4.48 13.55 2.96
CA SER A 139 -3.82 12.29 3.33
C SER A 139 -3.42 12.24 4.80
N GLY A 140 -2.83 13.31 5.34
CA GLY A 140 -2.47 13.38 6.77
C GLY A 140 -3.70 13.28 7.67
N VAL A 141 -4.77 14.01 7.35
CA VAL A 141 -6.04 13.96 8.09
C VAL A 141 -6.67 12.58 8.03
N ILE A 142 -6.70 11.93 6.86
CA ILE A 142 -7.27 10.58 6.73
C ILE A 142 -6.48 9.56 7.55
N LEU A 143 -5.15 9.67 7.61
CA LEU A 143 -4.32 8.81 8.45
C LEU A 143 -4.58 9.04 9.94
N LEU A 144 -4.76 10.29 10.37
CA LEU A 144 -5.12 10.61 11.75
C LEU A 144 -6.50 10.09 12.13
N LEU A 145 -7.48 10.20 11.23
CA LEU A 145 -8.82 9.64 11.43
C LEU A 145 -8.75 8.11 11.54
N PHE A 146 -7.96 7.45 10.69
CA PHE A 146 -7.76 6.00 10.73
C PHE A 146 -7.08 5.56 12.02
N SER A 147 -6.06 6.30 12.45
CA SER A 147 -5.39 6.10 13.74
C SER A 147 -6.36 6.20 14.92
N LEU A 148 -7.19 7.25 14.93
CA LEU A 148 -8.18 7.45 15.99
C LEU A 148 -9.26 6.37 15.98
N TRP A 149 -9.72 5.96 14.79
CA TRP A 149 -10.68 4.87 14.64
C TRP A 149 -10.13 3.56 15.23
N LEU A 150 -8.90 3.19 14.87
CA LEU A 150 -8.21 2.01 15.42
C LEU A 150 -8.04 2.09 16.94
N PHE A 151 -7.76 3.29 17.46
CA PHE A 151 -7.61 3.50 18.90
C PHE A 151 -8.93 3.38 19.66
N LEU A 152 -10.03 3.93 19.14
CA LEU A 152 -11.36 3.80 19.73
C LEU A 152 -11.85 2.34 19.70
N GLU A 153 -11.60 1.66 18.60
CA GLU A 153 -11.85 0.24 18.41
C GLU A 153 -11.07 -0.61 19.43
N MET A 154 -9.84 -0.22 19.76
CA MET A 154 -9.06 -0.86 20.82
C MET A 154 -9.64 -0.61 22.23
N LEU A 155 -10.19 0.58 22.48
CA LEU A 155 -10.75 0.94 23.79
C LEU A 155 -12.11 0.28 24.07
N ASN A 156 -12.88 -0.04 23.02
CA ASN A 156 -14.22 -0.59 23.18
C ASN A 156 -14.53 -1.71 22.18
N PRO A 157 -13.92 -2.90 22.36
CA PRO A 157 -14.02 -4.01 21.42
C PRO A 157 -15.45 -4.58 21.28
N GLY A 158 -16.37 -4.32 22.22
CA GLY A 158 -17.70 -4.96 22.26
C GLY A 158 -18.84 -4.27 21.48
N LYS A 159 -18.58 -3.26 20.63
CA LYS A 159 -19.65 -2.53 19.90
C LYS A 159 -19.71 -2.79 18.39
N PHE A 160 -18.71 -3.42 17.80
CA PHE A 160 -18.61 -3.57 16.33
C PHE A 160 -18.50 -5.02 15.83
N ASP A 161 -18.64 -6.01 16.71
CA ASP A 161 -18.82 -7.43 16.35
C ASP A 161 -20.28 -7.72 15.92
N LEU A 162 -20.75 -7.07 14.85
CA LEU A 162 -22.07 -7.29 14.22
C LEU A 162 -21.93 -7.84 12.80
#